data_AF-A0A9Q9V6G9-F1
#
_entry.id   AF-A0A9Q9V6G9-F1
#
_cell.length_a   1.000
_cell.length_b   1.000
_cell.length_c   1.000
_cell.angle_alpha   90.00
_cell.angle_beta   90.00
_cell.angle_gamma   90.00
#
_symmetry.space_group_name_H-M   'P 1'
#
loop_
_entity.id
_entity.type
_entity.pdbx_description
1 polymer ?
#
loop_
_entity_poly.entity_id
_entity_poly.type
_entity_poly.pdbx_seq_one_letter_code
_entity_poly.pdbx_strand_id
1 'polypeptide(L)'
;MAATGIQTQTYHVIHCLLQNEQDINMLETDGPEDENSFDPVKIASKLRELGDDYDEKVIQPLMKNVQRAAADQVVTVFSDSVDSLCKMWAVERAEVASEKQLLKAAITLGLFMKKNCPAMTNVVEVAMMGFVNNRLTNWISEQGGWVSVSKNSMC
;
A
#
# COMPACT_ATOMS: atom_id res chain seq x y z
N MET A 1 0.22 -21.72 -9.35
CA MET A 1 -1.18 -21.28 -9.35
C MET A 1 -1.50 -20.26 -8.24
N ALA A 2 -0.77 -20.22 -7.11
CA ALA A 2 -1.01 -19.25 -6.04
C ALA A 2 -0.68 -17.77 -6.40
N ALA A 3 0.42 -17.52 -7.12
CA ALA A 3 0.89 -16.16 -7.43
C ALA A 3 -0.10 -15.32 -8.26
N THR A 4 -0.81 -15.93 -9.20
CA THR A 4 -1.81 -15.24 -10.04
C THR A 4 -3.00 -14.75 -9.21
N GLY A 5 -3.40 -15.52 -8.18
CA GLY A 5 -4.46 -15.10 -7.26
C GLY A 5 -4.05 -13.90 -6.41
N ILE A 6 -2.80 -13.87 -5.91
CA ILE A 6 -2.29 -12.73 -5.13
C ILE A 6 -2.22 -11.46 -5.96
N GLN A 7 -1.79 -11.53 -7.23
CA GLN A 7 -1.74 -10.34 -8.10
C GLN A 7 -3.12 -9.73 -8.35
N THR A 8 -4.14 -10.56 -8.60
CA THR A 8 -5.53 -10.09 -8.72
C THR A 8 -6.03 -9.48 -7.40
N GLN A 9 -5.73 -10.10 -6.27
CA GLN A 9 -6.08 -9.54 -4.96
C GLN A 9 -5.36 -8.20 -4.70
N THR A 10 -4.09 -8.08 -5.07
CA THR A 10 -3.31 -6.84 -4.97
C THR A 10 -3.99 -5.70 -5.73
N TYR A 11 -4.48 -5.95 -6.95
CA TYR A 11 -5.24 -4.95 -7.70
C TYR A 11 -6.43 -4.43 -6.88
N HIS A 12 -7.28 -5.33 -6.37
CA HIS A 12 -8.46 -4.93 -5.60
C HIS A 12 -8.12 -4.20 -4.31
N VAL A 13 -7.12 -4.67 -3.57
CA VAL A 13 -6.67 -4.03 -2.31
C VAL A 13 -6.13 -2.62 -2.57
N ILE A 14 -5.26 -2.44 -3.57
CA ILE A 14 -4.67 -1.13 -3.88
C ILE A 14 -5.72 -0.17 -4.45
N HIS A 15 -6.63 -0.67 -5.29
CA HIS A 15 -7.75 0.11 -5.79
C HIS A 15 -8.62 0.64 -4.64
N CYS A 16 -9.06 -0.24 -3.73
CA CYS A 16 -9.83 0.14 -2.55
C CYS A 16 -9.04 1.09 -1.64
N LEU A 17 -7.74 0.84 -1.40
CA LEU A 17 -6.87 1.70 -0.59
C LEU A 17 -6.90 3.15 -1.07
N LEU A 18 -6.84 3.34 -2.39
CA LEU A 18 -6.78 4.66 -3.02
C LEU A 18 -8.15 5.28 -3.32
N GLN A 19 -9.26 4.56 -3.17
CA GLN A 19 -10.61 5.12 -3.28
C GLN A 19 -11.06 5.90 -2.03
N ASN A 20 -11.98 6.85 -2.18
CA ASN A 20 -12.49 7.68 -1.09
C ASN A 20 -13.43 6.88 -0.18
N GLU A 21 -13.36 7.12 1.12
CA GLU A 21 -14.16 6.41 2.14
C GLU A 21 -15.67 6.63 2.01
N GLN A 22 -16.08 7.71 1.33
CA GLN A 22 -17.50 7.99 1.06
C GLN A 22 -18.14 6.97 0.10
N ASP A 23 -17.36 6.28 -0.74
CA ASP A 23 -17.86 5.19 -1.60
C ASP A 23 -17.95 3.84 -0.86
N ILE A 24 -17.39 3.76 0.35
CA ILE A 24 -17.25 2.50 1.11
C ILE A 24 -18.45 2.25 2.04
N ASN A 25 -19.11 3.31 2.52
CA ASN A 25 -20.27 3.23 3.41
C ASN A 25 -21.55 2.67 2.76
N MET A 26 -21.51 2.23 1.49
CA MET A 26 -22.66 1.67 0.80
C MET A 26 -22.74 0.13 0.88
N LEU A 27 -21.78 -0.53 1.54
CA LEU A 27 -21.65 -1.99 1.58
C LEU A 27 -21.63 -2.58 3.00
N GLU A 28 -22.39 -2.01 3.95
CA GLU A 28 -22.72 -2.73 5.18
C GLU A 28 -23.77 -3.81 4.86
N THR A 29 -23.32 -5.03 4.60
CA THR A 29 -24.19 -6.21 4.58
C THR A 29 -24.18 -6.85 5.96
N ASP A 30 -25.35 -6.89 6.63
CA ASP A 30 -25.65 -7.52 7.94
C ASP A 30 -25.49 -9.07 7.98
N GLY A 31 -24.56 -9.63 7.20
CA GLY A 31 -24.23 -11.04 7.24
C GLY A 31 -23.20 -11.35 8.34
N PRO A 32 -23.12 -12.59 8.86
CA PRO A 32 -22.05 -12.98 9.77
C PRO A 32 -20.69 -12.73 9.09
N GLU A 33 -19.95 -11.73 9.57
CA GLU A 33 -18.64 -11.40 9.03
C GLU A 33 -17.67 -12.54 9.30
N ASP A 34 -17.31 -13.30 8.27
CA ASP A 34 -16.14 -14.16 8.34
C ASP A 34 -14.90 -13.27 8.25
N GLU A 35 -14.31 -12.93 9.40
CA GLU A 35 -13.04 -12.18 9.50
C GLU A 35 -11.87 -12.88 8.78
N ASN A 36 -12.02 -14.14 8.36
CA ASN A 36 -11.03 -14.88 7.58
C ASN A 36 -11.28 -14.82 6.05
N SER A 37 -12.40 -14.25 5.61
CA SER A 37 -12.68 -14.10 4.18
C SER A 37 -11.91 -12.92 3.56
N PHE A 38 -11.58 -13.03 2.27
CA PHE A 38 -10.93 -11.95 1.53
C PHE A 38 -11.94 -10.83 1.24
N ASP A 39 -11.75 -9.69 1.90
CA ASP A 39 -12.49 -8.46 1.66
C ASP A 39 -11.51 -7.31 1.39
N PRO A 40 -11.39 -6.83 0.14
CA PRO A 40 -10.41 -5.81 -0.22
C PRO A 40 -10.69 -4.46 0.44
N VAL A 41 -11.95 -4.17 0.78
CA VAL A 41 -12.35 -2.92 1.44
C VAL A 41 -11.88 -2.93 2.88
N LYS A 42 -12.15 -4.02 3.62
CA LYS A 42 -11.68 -4.18 5.01
C LYS A 42 -10.16 -4.22 5.10
N ILE A 43 -9.52 -4.95 4.19
CA ILE A 43 -8.06 -5.00 4.11
C ILE A 43 -7.50 -3.59 3.87
N ALA A 44 -8.02 -2.87 2.87
CA ALA A 44 -7.61 -1.51 2.58
C ALA A 44 -7.78 -0.58 3.79
N SER A 45 -8.90 -0.68 4.52
CA SER A 45 -9.14 0.10 5.74
C SER A 45 -8.04 -0.14 6.79
N LYS A 46 -7.72 -1.40 7.09
CA LYS A 46 -6.64 -1.76 8.03
C LYS A 46 -5.27 -1.28 7.56
N LEU A 47 -5.02 -1.29 6.25
CA LEU A 47 -3.78 -0.77 5.69
C LEU A 47 -3.69 0.76 5.82
N ARG A 48 -4.79 1.51 5.76
CA ARG A 48 -4.75 2.98 5.97
C ARG A 48 -4.22 3.35 7.34
N GLU A 49 -4.57 2.58 8.37
CA GLU A 49 -4.06 2.79 9.73
C GLU A 49 -2.52 2.67 9.82
N LEU A 50 -1.88 1.91 8.92
CA LEU A 50 -0.42 1.86 8.83
C LEU A 50 0.19 3.14 8.25
N GLY A 51 -0.57 3.81 7.39
CA GLY A 51 -0.11 4.91 6.55
C GLY A 51 -0.19 6.28 7.21
N ASP A 52 -0.86 6.42 8.35
CA ASP A 52 -1.19 7.71 8.97
C ASP A 52 -0.10 8.27 9.92
N ASP A 53 0.89 7.47 10.28
CA ASP A 53 2.02 7.89 11.13
C ASP A 53 3.21 8.36 10.27
N TYR A 54 3.24 9.65 9.89
CA TYR A 54 4.35 10.19 9.10
C TYR A 54 4.64 11.70 9.26
N ASP A 55 5.91 12.07 8.97
CA ASP A 55 6.35 13.45 8.81
C ASP A 55 6.22 13.89 7.34
N GLU A 56 5.34 14.87 7.09
CA GLU A 56 5.11 15.42 5.75
C GLU A 56 6.39 16.00 5.12
N LYS A 57 7.31 16.55 5.92
CA LYS A 57 8.57 17.14 5.42
C LYS A 57 9.48 16.10 4.80
N VAL A 58 9.37 14.85 5.27
CA VAL A 58 10.14 13.71 4.78
C VAL A 58 9.55 13.16 3.49
N ILE A 59 8.22 13.11 3.38
CA ILE A 59 7.53 12.49 2.23
C ILE A 59 7.32 13.47 1.06
N GLN A 60 7.18 14.77 1.33
CA GLN A 60 6.94 15.76 0.28
C GLN A 60 8.01 15.76 -0.84
N PRO A 61 9.33 15.65 -0.55
CA PRO A 61 10.34 15.52 -1.60
C PRO A 61 10.19 14.24 -2.43
N LEU A 62 9.84 13.12 -1.78
CA LEU A 62 9.66 11.82 -2.44
C LEU A 62 8.46 11.83 -3.39
N MET A 63 7.33 12.41 -2.96
CA MET A 63 6.17 12.65 -3.82
C MET A 63 6.56 13.46 -5.07
N LYS A 64 7.35 14.54 -4.92
CA LYS A 64 7.77 15.38 -6.05
C LYS A 64 8.62 14.61 -7.07
N ASN A 65 9.40 13.62 -6.63
CA ASN A 65 10.15 12.76 -7.54
C ASN A 65 9.18 11.93 -8.40
N VAL A 66 8.21 11.28 -7.77
CA VAL A 66 7.21 10.46 -8.48
C VAL A 66 6.35 11.32 -9.42
N GLN A 67 5.96 12.53 -9.03
CA GLN A 67 5.22 13.46 -9.89
C GLN A 67 5.96 13.85 -11.17
N ARG A 68 7.29 13.92 -11.11
CA ARG A 68 8.14 14.30 -12.26
C ARG A 68 8.56 13.11 -13.11
N ALA A 69 8.27 11.89 -12.66
CA ALA A 69 8.61 10.69 -13.39
C ALA A 69 7.85 10.62 -14.71
N ALA A 70 8.53 10.17 -15.76
CA ALA A 70 7.86 9.77 -16.99
C ALA A 70 7.01 8.51 -16.75
N ALA A 71 6.02 8.28 -17.60
CA ALA A 71 5.06 7.18 -17.42
C ALA A 71 5.74 5.80 -17.37
N ASP A 72 6.81 5.59 -18.12
CA ASP A 72 7.61 4.37 -18.15
C ASP A 72 8.55 4.20 -16.94
N GLN A 73 8.79 5.27 -16.20
CA GLN A 73 9.69 5.30 -15.03
C GLN A 73 8.95 5.33 -13.69
N VAL A 74 7.63 5.52 -13.70
CA VAL A 74 6.86 5.77 -12.47
C VAL A 74 7.02 4.66 -11.43
N VAL A 75 7.02 3.39 -11.85
CA VAL A 75 7.18 2.24 -10.94
C VAL A 75 8.57 2.25 -10.29
N THR A 76 9.62 2.54 -11.07
CA THR A 76 10.99 2.60 -10.57
C THR A 76 11.17 3.76 -9.61
N VAL A 77 10.75 4.97 -9.98
CA VAL A 77 10.88 6.17 -9.13
C VAL A 77 10.06 6.03 -7.84
N PHE A 78 8.89 5.41 -7.92
CA PHE A 78 8.10 5.07 -6.74
C PHE A 78 8.83 4.07 -5.84
N SER A 79 9.39 3.00 -6.42
CA SER A 79 10.17 2.00 -5.69
C SER A 79 11.37 2.62 -4.96
N ASP A 80 12.15 3.45 -5.65
CA ASP A 80 13.29 4.16 -5.08
C ASP A 80 12.87 5.10 -3.94
N SER A 81 11.73 5.77 -4.12
CA SER A 81 11.15 6.65 -3.11
C SER A 81 10.72 5.87 -1.85
N VAL A 82 10.14 4.69 -2.03
CA VAL A 82 9.80 3.77 -0.93
C VAL A 82 11.06 3.29 -0.21
N ASP A 83 12.10 2.88 -0.94
CA ASP A 83 13.38 2.47 -0.33
C ASP A 83 14.04 3.61 0.45
N SER A 84 14.02 4.85 -0.09
CA SER A 84 14.50 6.03 0.62
C SER A 84 13.72 6.26 1.92
N LEU A 85 12.39 6.14 1.88
CA LEU A 85 11.54 6.29 3.06
C LEU A 85 11.86 5.21 4.12
N CYS A 86 11.95 3.96 3.71
CA CYS A 86 12.35 2.86 4.60
C CYS A 86 13.71 3.07 5.23
N LYS A 87 14.72 3.52 4.47
CA LYS A 87 16.07 3.77 4.99
C LYS A 87 16.06 4.87 6.06
N MET A 88 15.28 5.93 5.86
CA MET A 88 15.15 6.99 6.87
C MET A 88 14.51 6.46 8.16
N TRP A 89 13.46 5.64 8.05
CA TRP A 89 12.83 5.04 9.22
C TRP A 89 13.69 3.98 9.92
N ALA A 90 14.46 3.20 9.16
CA ALA A 90 15.36 2.17 9.71
C ALA A 90 16.51 2.75 10.54
N VAL A 91 16.92 4.00 10.26
CA VAL A 91 17.88 4.73 11.10
C VAL A 91 17.27 5.07 12.47
N GLU A 92 15.95 5.20 12.56
CA GLU A 92 15.23 5.59 13.79
C GLU A 92 14.64 4.41 14.58
N ARG A 93 14.42 3.24 13.96
CA ARG A 93 13.75 2.09 14.60
C ARG A 93 14.47 0.76 14.37
N ALA A 94 14.79 0.07 15.48
CA ALA A 94 15.37 -1.27 15.46
C ALA A 94 14.34 -2.33 15.03
N GLU A 95 14.66 -3.01 13.93
CA GLU A 95 14.13 -4.31 13.47
C GLU A 95 12.60 -4.47 13.39
N VAL A 96 12.07 -4.16 12.21
CA VAL A 96 10.86 -4.79 11.68
C VAL A 96 11.26 -5.48 10.38
N ALA A 97 10.63 -6.62 10.05
CA ALA A 97 10.85 -7.34 8.79
C ALA A 97 10.85 -6.38 7.59
N SER A 98 11.86 -6.51 6.73
CA SER A 98 12.15 -5.52 5.67
C SER A 98 10.96 -5.27 4.75
N GLU A 99 10.17 -6.31 4.47
CA GLU A 99 9.00 -6.29 3.60
C GLU A 99 7.79 -5.62 4.25
N LYS A 100 7.57 -5.78 5.56
CA LYS A 100 6.52 -5.05 6.29
C LYS A 100 6.82 -3.55 6.31
N GLN A 101 8.10 -3.16 6.46
CA GLN A 101 8.51 -1.76 6.36
C GLN A 101 8.33 -1.20 4.95
N LEU A 102 8.71 -1.97 3.93
CA LEU A 102 8.48 -1.61 2.53
C LEU A 102 7.00 -1.41 2.22
N LEU A 103 6.14 -2.30 2.72
CA LEU A 103 4.69 -2.17 2.56
C LEU A 103 4.16 -0.91 3.26
N LYS A 104 4.57 -0.66 4.52
CA LYS A 104 4.18 0.54 5.26
C LYS A 104 4.60 1.81 4.50
N ALA A 105 5.85 1.88 4.04
CA ALA A 105 6.36 3.04 3.30
C ALA A 105 5.63 3.26 1.97
N ALA A 106 5.33 2.19 1.24
CA ALA A 106 4.53 2.26 0.02
C ALA A 106 3.12 2.81 0.29
N ILE A 107 2.44 2.33 1.33
CA ILE A 107 1.11 2.80 1.72
C ILE A 107 1.17 4.28 2.12
N THR A 108 2.11 4.66 2.99
CA THR A 108 2.28 6.04 3.43
C THR A 108 2.52 6.99 2.26
N LEU A 109 3.44 6.67 1.34
CA LEU A 109 3.69 7.48 0.16
C LEU A 109 2.46 7.55 -0.74
N GLY A 110 1.81 6.40 -1.00
CA GLY A 110 0.61 6.32 -1.84
C GLY A 110 -0.57 7.16 -1.32
N LEU A 111 -0.88 7.04 -0.03
CA LEU A 111 -1.94 7.82 0.61
C LEU A 111 -1.61 9.32 0.66
N PHE A 112 -0.35 9.67 0.92
CA PHE A 112 0.08 11.07 0.87
C PHE A 112 -0.11 11.66 -0.54
N MET A 113 0.26 10.92 -1.58
CA MET A 113 0.10 11.34 -2.97
C MET A 113 -1.38 11.46 -3.36
N LYS A 114 -2.23 10.51 -2.97
CA LYS A 114 -3.69 10.60 -3.17
C LYS A 114 -4.25 11.89 -2.55
N LYS A 115 -3.89 12.17 -1.29
CA LYS A 115 -4.37 13.34 -0.54
C LYS A 115 -3.93 14.66 -1.17
N ASN A 116 -2.66 14.76 -1.57
CA ASN A 116 -2.07 16.01 -2.03
C ASN A 116 -2.16 16.22 -3.56
N CYS A 117 -2.36 15.14 -4.32
CA CYS A 117 -2.32 15.12 -5.78
C CYS A 117 -3.40 14.19 -6.35
N PRO A 118 -4.69 14.42 -6.08
CA PRO A 118 -5.77 13.51 -6.47
C PRO A 118 -5.87 13.30 -8.00
N ALA A 119 -5.38 14.24 -8.81
CA ALA A 119 -5.29 14.07 -10.27
C ALA A 119 -4.32 12.95 -10.71
N MET A 120 -3.40 12.54 -9.82
CA MET A 120 -2.39 11.51 -10.07
C MET A 120 -2.81 10.14 -9.52
N THR A 121 -4.00 9.96 -8.96
CA THR A 121 -4.41 8.71 -8.28
C THR A 121 -4.20 7.47 -9.16
N ASN A 122 -4.56 7.51 -10.44
CA ASN A 122 -4.35 6.38 -11.36
C ASN A 122 -2.84 6.06 -11.54
N VAL A 123 -2.00 7.09 -11.62
CA VAL A 123 -0.54 6.93 -11.74
C VAL A 123 0.03 6.30 -10.47
N VAL A 124 -0.45 6.73 -9.30
CA VAL A 124 -0.07 6.17 -8.00
C VAL A 124 -0.53 4.72 -7.87
N GLU A 125 -1.74 4.40 -8.33
CA GLU A 125 -2.29 3.05 -8.34
C GLU A 125 -1.41 2.10 -9.16
N VAL A 126 -1.05 2.49 -10.39
CA VAL A 126 -0.12 1.73 -11.24
C VAL A 126 1.23 1.54 -10.57
N ALA A 127 1.79 2.60 -9.99
CA ALA A 127 3.08 2.55 -9.32
C ALA A 127 3.09 1.61 -8.10
N MET A 128 2.06 1.70 -7.24
CA MET A 128 1.89 0.84 -6.08
C MET A 128 1.67 -0.61 -6.47
N MET A 129 0.79 -0.88 -7.44
CA MET A 129 0.57 -2.24 -7.94
C MET A 129 1.86 -2.84 -8.51
N GLY A 130 2.59 -2.08 -9.33
CA GLY A 130 3.87 -2.51 -9.88
C GLY A 130 4.88 -2.82 -8.77
N PHE A 131 5.05 -1.92 -7.80
CA PHE A 131 5.94 -2.12 -6.66
C PHE A 131 5.60 -3.39 -5.87
N VAL A 132 4.33 -3.53 -5.45
CA VAL A 132 3.88 -4.65 -4.62
C VAL A 132 4.00 -5.97 -5.38
N ASN A 133 3.60 -6.01 -6.65
CA ASN A 133 3.68 -7.22 -7.45
C ASN A 133 5.13 -7.64 -7.76
N ASN A 134 6.04 -6.67 -7.92
CA ASN A 134 7.44 -6.95 -8.21
C ASN A 134 8.24 -7.37 -6.97
N ARG A 135 7.88 -6.85 -5.78
CA ARG A 135 8.73 -6.98 -4.58
C ARG A 135 8.08 -7.71 -3.42
N LEU A 136 6.76 -7.68 -3.29
CA LEU A 136 6.06 -8.13 -2.10
C LEU A 136 5.15 -9.35 -2.32
N THR A 137 4.86 -9.75 -3.56
CA THR A 137 3.97 -10.90 -3.84
C THR A 137 4.41 -12.19 -3.14
N ASN A 138 5.70 -12.52 -3.16
CA ASN A 138 6.21 -13.72 -2.50
C ASN A 138 6.02 -13.64 -0.99
N TRP A 139 6.44 -12.52 -0.38
CA TRP A 139 6.26 -12.28 1.04
C TRP A 139 4.78 -12.33 1.46
N ILE A 140 3.88 -11.68 0.70
CA ILE A 140 2.43 -11.74 0.95
C ILE A 140 1.94 -13.19 0.92
N SER A 141 2.39 -13.98 -0.05
CA SER A 141 2.04 -15.40 -0.13
C SER A 141 2.56 -16.19 1.07
N GLU A 142 3.78 -15.91 1.54
CA GLU A 142 4.39 -16.55 2.72
C GLU A 142 3.67 -16.19 4.02
N GLN A 143 3.12 -14.97 4.12
CA GLN A 143 2.26 -14.58 5.23
C GLN A 143 0.89 -15.29 5.22
N GLY A 144 0.53 -15.99 4.13
CA GLY A 144 -0.80 -16.59 3.96
C GLY A 144 -1.80 -15.71 3.21
N GLY A 145 -1.32 -14.69 2.49
CA GLY A 145 -2.12 -13.78 1.67
C GLY A 145 -2.46 -12.46 2.36
N TRP A 146 -3.21 -11.62 1.65
CA TRP A 146 -3.57 -10.28 2.11
C TRP A 146 -4.39 -10.25 3.40
N VAL A 147 -5.24 -11.26 3.63
CA VAL A 147 -6.02 -11.40 4.87
C VAL A 147 -5.08 -11.45 6.08
N SER A 148 -4.03 -12.29 6.03
CA SER A 148 -3.04 -12.39 7.11
C SER A 148 -2.19 -11.14 7.27
N VAL A 149 -1.75 -10.53 6.16
CA VAL A 149 -0.97 -9.28 6.16
C VAL A 149 -1.73 -8.16 6.89
N SER A 150 -3.03 -8.03 6.61
CA SER A 150 -3.90 -7.01 7.24
C SER A 150 -4.19 -7.23 8.72
N LYS A 151 -3.96 -8.44 9.25
CA LYS A 151 -4.12 -8.76 10.66
C LYS A 151 -2.83 -8.47 11.42
N ASN A 152 -1.70 -8.87 10.84
CA ASN A 152 -0.36 -8.68 11.42
C ASN A 152 0.13 -7.22 11.35
N SER A 153 -0.59 -6.34 10.67
CA SER A 153 -0.31 -4.90 10.62
C SER A 153 -0.66 -4.17 11.92
N MET A 154 -1.53 -4.73 12.77
CA MET A 154 -1.99 -4.12 14.03
C MET A 154 -1.15 -4.50 15.26
N CYS A 155 -0.09 -5.30 15.09
CA CYS A 155 0.84 -5.70 16.16
C CYS A 155 2.26 -5.17 15.92
#